data_AF-A0A061HWE6-F1
#
_entry.id   AF-A0A061HWE6-F1
#
_cell.length_a   1.000
_cell.length_b   1.000
_cell.length_c   1.000
_cell.angle_alpha   90.00
_cell.angle_beta   90.00
_cell.angle_gamma   90.00
#
_symmetry.space_group_name_H-M   'P 1'
#
loop_
_entity.id
_entity.type
_entity.pdbx_description
1 polymer ?
#
loop_
_entity_poly.entity_id
_entity_poly.type
_entity_poly.pdbx_seq_one_letter_code
_entity_poly.pdbx_strand_id
1 'polypeptide(L)'
;MVYLETATEAALALNIFPPSPTLHLSNIPPSVSEDDLKNLFSSNGGVVKGFKFFQKDRKMALIQMGSVEEAMKALIELHNHDLG
;
A
#
# COMPACT_ATOMS: atom_id res chain seq x y z
N MET A 1 -2.19 -5.30 6.03
CA MET A 1 -0.99 -4.59 6.53
C MET A 1 -0.22 -4.05 5.34
N VAL A 2 0.35 -2.84 5.43
CA VAL A 2 1.04 -2.19 4.31
C VAL A 2 2.53 -2.09 4.65
N TYR A 3 3.38 -2.79 3.90
CA TYR A 3 4.84 -2.64 3.95
C TYR A 3 5.29 -1.69 2.82
N LEU A 4 6.55 -1.27 2.79
CA LEU A 4 7.14 -0.44 1.72
C LEU A 4 8.10 -1.33 0.93
N GLU A 5 8.13 -1.24 -0.40
CA GLU A 5 9.16 -1.94 -1.18
C GLU A 5 9.60 -1.16 -2.42
N THR A 6 10.86 -0.69 -2.44
CA THR A 6 11.74 -0.78 -3.62
C THR A 6 13.21 -0.97 -3.19
N ALA A 7 13.74 -2.16 -3.49
CA ALA A 7 15.13 -2.58 -3.75
C ALA A 7 16.23 -2.44 -2.65
N THR A 8 16.47 -3.55 -1.94
CA THR A 8 17.74 -4.24 -1.60
C THR A 8 17.66 -4.89 -0.21
N GLU A 9 17.98 -6.18 -0.14
CA GLU A 9 17.78 -7.12 0.99
C GLU A 9 18.35 -6.71 2.37
N ALA A 10 19.08 -5.60 2.49
CA ALA A 10 19.77 -5.21 3.72
C ALA A 10 18.97 -4.29 4.68
N ALA A 11 17.86 -3.70 4.27
CA ALA A 11 17.11 -2.70 5.08
C ALA A 11 15.96 -3.28 5.94
N LEU A 12 15.75 -4.60 5.91
CA LEU A 12 14.61 -5.29 6.54
C LEU A 12 14.58 -5.22 8.09
N ALA A 13 15.66 -4.80 8.74
CA ALA A 13 15.78 -4.87 10.20
C ALA A 13 15.21 -3.65 10.96
N LEU A 14 14.95 -2.51 10.31
CA LEU A 14 14.55 -1.29 11.01
C LEU A 14 13.36 -0.53 10.41
N ASN A 15 12.79 -0.97 9.28
CA ASN A 15 11.64 -0.30 8.65
C ASN A 15 11.90 1.19 8.27
N ILE A 16 13.17 1.64 8.25
CA ILE A 16 13.57 3.03 7.98
C ILE A 16 13.91 3.15 6.49
N PHE A 17 12.88 3.18 5.66
CA PHE A 17 13.02 3.54 4.25
C PHE A 17 12.80 5.05 4.09
N PRO A 18 13.49 5.71 3.14
CA PRO A 18 13.07 7.04 2.75
C PRO A 18 11.60 6.98 2.32
N PRO A 19 10.75 7.90 2.81
CA PRO A 19 9.33 7.81 2.58
C PRO A 19 9.06 7.94 1.06
N SER A 20 8.19 7.06 0.57
CA SER A 20 7.91 6.85 -0.85
C SER A 20 6.42 7.07 -1.11
N PRO A 21 6.03 7.60 -2.28
CA PRO A 21 4.61 7.67 -2.66
C PRO A 21 4.02 6.27 -2.93
N THR A 22 4.86 5.24 -3.06
CA THR A 22 4.43 3.86 -3.34
C THR A 22 4.40 3.02 -2.07
N LEU A 23 3.27 2.37 -1.84
CA LEU A 23 2.96 1.51 -0.71
C LEU A 23 2.77 0.07 -1.19
N HIS A 24 3.29 -0.88 -0.42
CA HIS A 24 3.11 -2.31 -0.66
C HIS A 24 2.02 -2.87 0.26
N LEU A 25 0.89 -3.25 -0.31
CA LEU A 25 -0.23 -3.87 0.38
C LEU A 25 0.00 -5.37 0.54
N SER A 26 -0.25 -5.92 1.72
CA SER A 26 -0.20 -7.36 1.98
C SER A 26 -1.38 -7.84 2.83
N ASN A 27 -1.61 -9.16 2.78
CA ASN A 27 -2.73 -9.83 3.43
C ASN A 27 -4.10 -9.39 2.88
N ILE A 28 -4.17 -9.19 1.55
CA ILE A 28 -5.41 -8.81 0.87
C ILE A 28 -6.33 -10.05 0.78
N PRO A 29 -7.57 -9.99 1.30
CA PRO A 29 -8.54 -11.07 1.15
C PRO A 29 -8.88 -11.32 -0.33
N PRO A 30 -9.17 -12.57 -0.76
CA PRO A 30 -9.47 -12.89 -2.16
C PRO A 30 -10.75 -12.24 -2.68
N SER A 31 -11.64 -11.79 -1.78
CA SER A 31 -12.86 -11.05 -2.08
C SER A 31 -12.63 -9.59 -2.44
N VAL A 32 -11.48 -9.02 -2.05
CA VAL A 32 -11.17 -7.59 -2.23
C VAL A 32 -10.64 -7.35 -3.64
N SER A 33 -11.28 -6.44 -4.36
CA SER A 33 -10.90 -6.06 -5.70
C SER A 33 -9.90 -4.90 -5.74
N GLU A 34 -9.35 -4.64 -6.91
CA GLU A 34 -8.50 -3.45 -7.15
C GLU A 34 -9.29 -2.16 -6.91
N ASP A 35 -10.55 -2.11 -7.33
CA ASP A 35 -11.39 -0.93 -7.16
C ASP A 35 -11.68 -0.67 -5.68
N ASP A 36 -11.89 -1.71 -4.86
CA ASP A 36 -12.08 -1.57 -3.42
C ASP A 36 -10.85 -0.92 -2.76
N LEU A 37 -9.65 -1.36 -3.13
CA LEU A 37 -8.40 -0.80 -2.61
C LEU A 37 -8.18 0.63 -3.11
N LYS A 38 -8.39 0.89 -4.40
CA LYS A 38 -8.29 2.26 -4.93
C LYS A 38 -9.27 3.21 -4.24
N ASN A 39 -10.50 2.77 -4.01
CA ASN A 39 -11.53 3.55 -3.34
C ASN A 39 -11.16 3.80 -1.87
N LEU A 40 -10.66 2.79 -1.15
CA LEU A 40 -10.20 2.95 0.22
C LEU A 40 -9.12 4.03 0.33
N PHE A 41 -8.06 3.92 -0.47
CA PHE A 41 -6.94 4.88 -0.43
C PHE A 41 -7.33 6.27 -0.97
N SER A 42 -8.28 6.34 -1.90
CA SER A 42 -8.82 7.63 -2.38
C SER A 42 -9.74 8.30 -1.36
N SER A 43 -10.55 7.52 -0.63
CA SER A 43 -11.45 8.02 0.42
C SER A 43 -10.69 8.63 1.61
N ASN A 44 -9.44 8.20 1.78
CA ASN A 44 -8.52 8.68 2.80
C ASN A 44 -7.84 10.02 2.44
N GLY A 45 -8.33 10.68 1.38
CA GLY A 45 -7.94 12.02 0.95
C GLY A 45 -6.67 12.06 0.09
N GLY A 46 -6.21 10.92 -0.44
CA GLY A 46 -5.08 10.85 -1.36
C GLY A 46 -5.50 10.54 -2.80
N VAL A 47 -4.60 10.76 -3.76
CA VAL A 47 -4.86 10.46 -5.18
C VAL A 47 -4.25 9.13 -5.60
N VAL A 48 -5.13 8.23 -6.03
CA VAL A 48 -4.95 7.06 -6.91
C VAL A 48 -4.01 7.20 -8.13
N LYS A 49 -2.67 7.21 -8.04
CA LYS A 49 -1.81 7.36 -9.25
C LYS A 49 -1.49 6.06 -9.97
N GLY A 50 -1.37 4.96 -9.23
CA GLY A 50 -1.03 3.67 -9.80
C GLY A 50 -1.44 2.54 -8.88
N PHE A 51 -1.77 1.40 -9.47
CA PHE A 51 -2.09 0.18 -8.72
C PHE A 51 -1.63 -1.04 -9.52
N LYS A 52 -1.14 -2.06 -8.81
CA LYS A 52 -0.74 -3.33 -9.42
C LYS A 52 -0.83 -4.48 -8.42
N PHE A 53 -1.67 -5.47 -8.70
CA PHE A 53 -1.60 -6.77 -8.04
C PHE A 53 -0.35 -7.56 -8.45
N PHE A 54 0.18 -8.35 -7.51
CA PHE A 54 1.20 -9.33 -7.83
C PHE A 54 0.56 -10.57 -8.46
N GLN A 55 1.00 -10.92 -9.67
CA GLN A 55 0.38 -11.98 -10.49
C GLN A 55 0.46 -13.37 -9.85
N LYS A 56 1.49 -13.62 -9.04
CA LYS A 56 1.68 -14.89 -8.34
C LYS A 56 0.90 -14.98 -7.02
N ASP A 57 0.56 -13.84 -6.42
CA ASP A 57 -0.15 -13.79 -5.15
C ASP A 57 -1.02 -12.54 -5.06
N ARG A 58 -2.32 -12.70 -5.30
CA ARG A 58 -3.31 -11.61 -5.14
C ARG A 58 -3.49 -11.16 -3.69
N LYS A 59 -2.80 -11.77 -2.73
CA LYS A 59 -2.70 -11.25 -1.35
C LYS A 59 -1.78 -10.04 -1.24
N MET A 60 -1.06 -9.70 -2.32
CA MET A 60 -0.12 -8.57 -2.37
C MET A 60 -0.37 -7.65 -3.56
N ALA A 61 -0.19 -6.35 -3.34
CA ALA A 61 -0.29 -5.32 -4.37
C ALA A 61 0.63 -4.13 -4.09
N LEU A 62 0.94 -3.35 -5.13
CA LEU A 62 1.52 -2.03 -5.00
C LEU A 62 0.45 -0.97 -5.29
N ILE A 63 0.42 0.09 -4.49
CA ILE A 63 -0.40 1.27 -4.74
C ILE A 63 0.48 2.52 -4.65
N GLN A 64 0.30 3.43 -5.59
CA GLN A 64 1.04 4.69 -5.66
C GLN A 64 0.09 5.85 -5.42
N MET A 65 0.40 6.65 -4.40
CA MET A 65 -0.33 7.87 -4.05
C MET A 65 0.17 9.09 -4.83
N GLY A 66 -0.52 10.22 -4.71
CA GLY A 66 -0.18 11.48 -5.37
C GLY A 66 1.09 12.13 -4.82
N SER A 67 1.38 11.91 -3.54
CA SER A 67 2.59 12.39 -2.89
C SER A 67 3.08 11.44 -1.79
N VAL A 68 4.28 11.71 -1.28
CA VAL A 68 4.85 10.99 -0.14
C VAL A 68 4.01 11.22 1.13
N GLU A 69 3.53 12.45 1.35
CA GLU A 69 2.70 12.82 2.50
C GLU A 69 1.36 12.08 2.48
N GLU A 70 0.72 11.97 1.31
CA GLU A 70 -0.50 11.19 1.13
C GLU A 70 -0.26 9.70 1.43
N ALA A 71 0.87 9.14 0.97
CA ALA A 71 1.25 7.77 1.26
C ALA A 71 1.52 7.55 2.75
N MET A 72 2.20 8.47 3.42
CA MET A 72 2.44 8.40 4.87
C MET A 72 1.14 8.51 5.67
N LYS A 73 0.24 9.41 5.28
CA LYS A 73 -1.07 9.54 5.94
C LYS A 73 -1.90 8.27 5.78
N ALA A 74 -1.97 7.73 4.56
CA ALA A 74 -2.66 6.47 4.30
C ALA A 74 -2.04 5.29 5.08
N LEU A 75 -0.71 5.26 5.23
CA LEU A 75 -0.04 4.27 6.08
C LEU A 75 -0.50 4.36 7.53
N ILE A 76 -0.57 5.56 8.11
CA ILE A 76 -0.95 5.76 9.52
C ILE A 76 -2.41 5.39 9.74
N GLU A 77 -3.31 5.83 8.86
CA GLU A 77 -4.76 5.67 9.04
C GLU A 77 -5.26 4.26 8.67
N LEU A 78 -4.58 3.57 7.75
CA LEU A 78 -4.99 2.24 7.26
C LEU A 78 -4.13 1.09 7.79
N HIS A 79 -3.15 1.35 8.67
CA HIS A 79 -2.21 0.32 9.16
C HIS A 79 -2.90 -0.90 9.80
N ASN A 80 -4.08 -0.67 10.39
CA ASN A 80 -4.84 -1.66 11.14
C ASN A 80 -6.30 -1.80 10.66
N HIS A 81 -6.59 -1.32 9.44
CA HIS A 81 -7.93 -1.43 8.89
C HIS A 81 -8.22 -2.89 8.50
N ASP A 82 -9.26 -3.45 9.11
CA ASP A 82 -9.75 -4.79 8.78
C ASP A 82 -10.47 -4.71 7.43
N LEU A 83 -9.98 -5.46 6.45
CA LEU A 83 -10.53 -5.47 5.10
C LEU A 83 -11.70 -6.46 4.94
N GLY A 84 -12.14 -7.09 6.04
CA GLY A 84 -13.24 -8.06 6.07
C GLY A 84 -12.81 -9.49 5.81
#